data_AF-A0A5B1BT94-F1
#
_entry.id   AF-A0A5B1BT94-F1
#
_cell.length_a   1.000
_cell.length_b   1.000
_cell.length_c   1.000
_cell.angle_alpha   90.00
_cell.angle_beta   90.00
_cell.angle_gamma   90.00
#
_symmetry.space_group_name_H-M   'P 1'
#
loop_
_entity.id
_entity.type
_entity.pdbx_description
1 polymer ?
#
loop_
_entity_poly.entity_id
_entity_poly.type
_entity_poly.pdbx_seq_one_letter_code
_entity_poly.pdbx_strand_id
1 'polypeptide(L)'
;ARTTLLSFRLQPTLTVLLAAAGVFGFVETARVLAKRSRAVLPVAGAIGLAGAIAFSQDIPDVLRPDLTIAYTDTDGYGQRGDRRPPGSEKYYSAIDATIRRVTGTPPDLTVVLTADYSFLSYYPYWGFQGLTSHYANPLAQFDKRAAQIESWAKLKTADEFVAALDTLPWPPPTVFLMRRGASNTYTLRLAEDVYPNQPNVRRYTVELRAALFAEPRFAVETIGPFVLAIRKPMTSG
;
A
#
# COMPACT_ATOMS: atom_id res chain seq x y z
N ALA A 1 4.74 20.22 19.22
CA ALA A 1 5.70 19.59 18.31
C ALA A 1 7.09 19.61 18.94
N ARG A 2 7.66 18.46 19.36
CA ARG A 2 9.08 18.31 19.72
C ARG A 2 9.45 16.81 19.76
N THR A 3 9.99 16.37 18.62
CA THR A 3 10.83 15.18 18.39
C THR A 3 10.35 13.85 18.99
N THR A 4 9.42 13.18 18.32
CA THR A 4 9.47 11.71 18.34
C THR A 4 10.76 11.29 17.64
N LEU A 5 11.67 10.67 18.38
CA LEU A 5 12.85 9.95 17.89
C LEU A 5 12.39 8.72 17.10
N LEU A 6 11.60 8.94 16.04
CA LEU A 6 11.27 7.87 15.12
C LEU A 6 12.57 7.36 14.54
N SER A 7 12.88 6.08 14.78
CA SER A 7 14.18 5.47 14.52
C SER A 7 14.66 5.72 13.08
N PHE A 8 13.73 5.78 12.12
CA PHE A 8 14.02 6.07 10.71
C PHE A 8 14.63 7.46 10.45
N ARG A 9 14.40 8.45 11.33
CA ARG A 9 14.98 9.80 11.21
C ARG A 9 16.38 9.89 11.78
N LEU A 10 16.71 9.05 12.76
CA LEU A 10 18.02 9.04 13.40
C LEU A 10 19.00 8.12 12.68
N GLN A 11 18.51 6.98 12.17
CA GLN A 11 19.36 5.97 11.58
C GLN A 11 20.23 6.50 10.43
N PRO A 12 19.74 7.29 9.45
CA PRO A 12 20.59 7.84 8.40
C PRO A 12 21.68 8.76 8.96
N THR A 13 21.30 9.68 9.85
CA THR A 13 22.23 10.64 10.46
C THR A 13 23.32 9.94 11.28
N LEU A 14 22.94 8.96 12.10
CA LEU A 14 23.88 8.17 12.89
C LEU A 14 24.81 7.34 12.01
N THR A 15 24.28 6.73 10.94
CA THR A 15 25.07 5.94 9.99
C THR A 15 26.13 6.81 9.33
N VAL A 16 25.75 7.99 8.82
CA VAL A 16 26.68 8.94 8.19
C VAL A 16 27.72 9.43 9.19
N LEU A 17 27.31 9.78 10.42
CA LEU A 17 28.22 10.25 11.45
C LEU A 17 29.25 9.18 11.86
N LEU A 18 28.81 7.95 12.10
CA LEU A 18 29.68 6.84 12.47
C LEU A 18 30.60 6.43 11.32
N ALA A 19 30.11 6.43 10.08
CA ALA A 19 30.94 6.17 8.90
C ALA A 19 32.03 7.23 8.73
N ALA A 20 31.67 8.52 8.84
CA ALA A 20 32.63 9.62 8.77
C ALA A 20 33.67 9.54 9.91
N ALA A 21 33.22 9.30 11.14
CA ALA A 21 34.11 9.10 12.29
C ALA A 21 35.07 7.91 12.09
N GLY A 22 34.58 6.80 11.53
CA GLY A 22 35.40 5.64 11.19
C GLY A 22 36.49 5.96 10.15
N VAL A 23 36.15 6.72 9.11
CA VAL A 23 37.12 7.18 8.09
C VAL A 23 38.18 8.10 8.71
N PHE A 24 37.78 9.08 9.52
CA PHE A 24 38.73 9.96 10.20
C PHE A 24 39.64 9.19 11.16
N GLY A 25 39.06 8.30 11.97
CA GLY A 25 39.82 7.44 12.89
C GLY A 25 40.81 6.53 12.17
N PHE A 26 40.42 5.97 11.01
CA PHE A 26 41.32 5.19 10.16
C PHE A 26 42.50 6.03 9.65
N VAL A 27 42.24 7.21 9.12
CA VAL A 27 43.28 8.11 8.58
C VAL A 27 44.22 8.59 9.69
N GLU A 28 43.69 8.98 10.85
CA GLU A 28 44.49 9.43 11.98
C GLU A 28 45.38 8.31 12.52
N THR A 29 44.82 7.10 12.69
CA THR A 29 45.57 5.92 13.13
C THR A 29 46.69 5.57 12.15
N ALA A 30 46.42 5.59 10.84
CA ALA A 30 47.42 5.33 9.82
C ALA A 30 48.57 6.35 9.87
N ARG A 31 48.27 7.65 10.09
CA ARG A 31 49.30 8.70 10.24
C ARG A 31 50.16 8.50 11.49
N VAL A 32 49.56 8.12 12.61
CA VAL A 32 50.29 7.85 13.85
C VAL A 32 51.22 6.64 13.68
N LEU A 33 50.71 5.54 13.11
CA LEU A 33 51.47 4.31 12.91
C LEU A 33 52.56 4.46 11.83
N ALA A 34 52.37 5.32 10.84
CA ALA A 34 53.38 5.61 9.82
C ALA A 34 54.69 6.19 10.40
N LYS A 35 54.64 6.81 11.59
CA LYS A 35 55.84 7.24 12.32
C LYS A 35 56.72 6.06 12.77
N ARG A 36 56.12 4.87 12.92
CA ARG A 36 56.81 3.64 13.35
C ARG A 36 57.31 2.80 12.17
N SER A 37 56.65 2.86 11.01
CA SER A 37 57.08 2.14 9.80
C SER A 37 56.58 2.81 8.52
N ARG A 38 57.47 2.94 7.53
CA ARG A 38 57.13 3.48 6.21
C ARG A 38 56.18 2.58 5.41
N ALA A 39 56.04 1.31 5.78
CA ALA A 39 55.14 0.37 5.12
C ALA A 39 53.65 0.58 5.50
N VAL A 40 53.35 1.35 6.54
CA VAL A 40 51.97 1.54 7.02
C VAL A 40 51.10 2.27 6.01
N LEU A 41 51.61 3.34 5.38
CA LEU A 41 50.84 4.12 4.40
C LEU A 41 50.41 3.31 3.17
N PRO A 42 51.30 2.55 2.49
CA PRO A 42 50.86 1.73 1.36
C PRO A 42 49.88 0.62 1.77
N VAL A 43 50.06 0.01 2.96
CA VAL A 43 49.10 -0.99 3.48
C VAL A 43 47.75 -0.37 3.79
N ALA A 44 47.71 0.78 4.47
CA ALA A 44 46.48 1.51 4.75
C ALA A 44 45.79 1.95 3.45
N GLY A 45 46.55 2.40 2.45
CA GLY A 45 46.03 2.71 1.12
C GLY A 45 45.39 1.49 0.44
N ALA A 46 46.05 0.33 0.49
CA ALA A 46 45.50 -0.91 -0.04
C ALA A 46 44.20 -1.34 0.66
N ILE A 47 44.15 -1.25 1.98
CA ILE A 47 42.94 -1.54 2.77
C ILE A 47 41.81 -0.57 2.42
N GLY A 48 42.11 0.74 2.34
CA GLY A 48 41.13 1.75 1.96
C GLY A 48 40.58 1.54 0.55
N LEU A 49 41.45 1.19 -0.40
CA LEU A 49 41.06 0.86 -1.78
C LEU A 49 40.18 -0.40 -1.82
N ALA A 50 40.56 -1.46 -1.10
CA ALA A 50 39.75 -2.67 -1.01
C ALA A 50 38.37 -2.37 -0.41
N GLY A 51 38.30 -1.55 0.64
CA GLY A 51 37.04 -1.09 1.23
C GLY A 51 36.17 -0.28 0.26
N ALA A 52 36.77 0.62 -0.52
CA ALA A 52 36.05 1.41 -1.53
C ALA A 52 35.49 0.55 -2.67
N ILE A 53 36.26 -0.46 -3.11
CA ILE A 53 35.81 -1.43 -4.12
C ILE A 53 34.66 -2.26 -3.56
N ALA A 54 34.81 -2.80 -2.35
CA ALA A 54 33.77 -3.59 -1.70
C ALA A 54 32.47 -2.80 -1.53
N PHE A 55 32.55 -1.55 -1.06
CA PHE A 55 31.40 -0.66 -0.96
C PHE A 55 30.75 -0.42 -2.33
N SER A 56 31.54 -0.14 -3.36
CA SER A 56 31.01 0.11 -4.72
C SER A 56 30.33 -1.12 -5.31
N GLN A 57 30.83 -2.31 -5.01
CA GLN A 57 30.25 -3.58 -5.44
C GLN A 57 28.99 -3.97 -4.67
N ASP A 58 28.81 -3.48 -3.44
CA ASP A 58 27.63 -3.73 -2.61
C ASP A 58 26.44 -2.83 -2.98
N ILE A 59 26.68 -1.64 -3.55
CA ILE A 59 25.62 -0.69 -3.96
C ILE A 59 24.51 -1.37 -4.78
N PRO A 60 24.79 -2.15 -5.85
CA PRO A 60 23.74 -2.80 -6.62
C PRO A 60 22.96 -3.83 -5.81
N ASP A 61 23.57 -4.53 -4.86
CA ASP A 61 22.89 -5.53 -4.02
C ASP A 61 21.93 -4.84 -3.04
N VAL A 62 22.34 -3.70 -2.45
CA VAL A 62 21.48 -2.86 -1.60
C VAL A 62 20.30 -2.28 -2.40
N LEU A 63 20.53 -1.82 -3.63
CA LEU A 63 19.49 -1.19 -4.45
C LEU A 63 18.62 -2.19 -5.21
N ARG A 64 19.04 -3.46 -5.33
CA ARG A 64 18.34 -4.48 -6.14
C ARG A 64 16.85 -4.61 -5.81
N PRO A 65 16.40 -4.63 -4.54
CA PRO A 65 14.98 -4.74 -4.22
C PRO A 65 14.17 -3.57 -4.76
N ASP A 66 14.62 -2.33 -4.52
CA ASP A 66 13.92 -1.11 -4.97
C ASP A 66 13.91 -1.00 -6.50
N LEU A 67 15.03 -1.32 -7.15
CA LEU A 67 15.10 -1.40 -8.60
C LEU A 67 14.15 -2.48 -9.14
N THR A 68 14.07 -3.63 -8.49
CA THR A 68 13.14 -4.69 -8.92
C THR A 68 11.72 -4.16 -8.90
N ILE A 69 11.26 -3.57 -7.78
CA ILE A 69 9.92 -2.99 -7.67
C ILE A 69 9.67 -1.95 -8.76
N ALA A 70 10.59 -1.00 -8.96
CA ALA A 70 10.45 0.06 -9.95
C ALA A 70 10.25 -0.46 -11.40
N TYR A 71 10.82 -1.62 -11.73
CA TYR A 71 10.68 -2.21 -13.06
C TYR A 71 9.55 -3.27 -13.15
N THR A 72 9.19 -3.93 -12.05
CA THR A 72 8.21 -5.02 -12.06
C THR A 72 6.80 -4.59 -11.69
N ASP A 73 6.64 -3.46 -11.01
CA ASP A 73 5.32 -2.91 -10.68
C ASP A 73 4.60 -2.45 -11.95
N THR A 74 3.28 -2.64 -11.94
CA THR A 74 2.42 -2.20 -13.04
C THR A 74 1.94 -0.79 -12.75
N ASP A 75 2.29 0.13 -13.65
CA ASP A 75 1.94 1.54 -13.55
C ASP A 75 0.44 1.80 -13.81
N GLY A 76 0.02 3.07 -13.68
CA GLY A 76 -1.37 3.50 -13.92
C GLY A 76 -1.84 3.33 -15.37
N TYR A 77 -0.92 3.12 -16.33
CA TYR A 77 -1.23 2.82 -17.73
C TYR A 77 -1.30 1.31 -18.00
N GLY A 78 -1.12 0.48 -16.97
CA GLY A 78 -1.14 -0.97 -17.11
C GLY A 78 0.13 -1.53 -17.75
N GLN A 79 1.27 -0.87 -17.60
CA GLN A 79 2.56 -1.27 -18.17
C GLN A 79 3.59 -1.54 -17.07
N ARG A 80 4.59 -2.36 -17.39
CA ARG A 80 5.75 -2.63 -16.52
C ARG A 80 7.03 -2.12 -17.18
N GLY A 81 7.97 -1.62 -16.39
CA GLY A 81 9.28 -1.18 -16.87
C GLY A 81 10.10 -2.32 -17.50
N ASP A 82 9.98 -3.55 -16.98
CA ASP A 82 10.66 -4.74 -17.50
C ASP A 82 9.98 -5.38 -18.72
N ARG A 83 8.90 -4.78 -19.24
CA ARG A 83 8.13 -5.22 -20.42
C ARG A 83 7.56 -6.64 -20.32
N ARG A 84 7.49 -7.22 -19.13
CA ARG A 84 6.76 -8.48 -18.88
C ARG A 84 5.25 -8.21 -18.80
N PRO A 85 4.42 -9.27 -18.85
CA PRO A 85 2.98 -9.12 -18.68
C PRO A 85 2.63 -8.33 -17.40
N PRO A 86 1.78 -7.30 -17.51
CA PRO A 86 1.37 -6.47 -16.39
C PRO A 86 0.47 -7.24 -15.40
N GLY A 87 0.48 -6.75 -14.17
CA GLY A 87 -0.35 -7.20 -13.05
C GLY A 87 -1.83 -6.87 -13.22
N SER A 88 -2.55 -6.88 -12.11
CA SER A 88 -4.01 -6.64 -12.13
C SER A 88 -4.35 -5.17 -12.43
N GLU A 89 -3.42 -4.26 -12.15
CA GLU A 89 -3.53 -2.81 -12.30
C GLU A 89 -3.85 -2.40 -13.74
N LYS A 90 -3.51 -3.24 -14.73
CA LYS A 90 -3.88 -3.03 -16.14
C LYS A 90 -5.39 -2.91 -16.39
N TYR A 91 -6.22 -3.42 -15.47
CA TYR A 91 -7.68 -3.35 -15.56
C TYR A 91 -8.25 -2.07 -14.93
N TYR A 92 -7.44 -1.25 -14.26
CA TYR A 92 -7.93 -0.08 -13.52
C TYR A 92 -8.56 0.98 -14.41
N SER A 93 -8.05 1.19 -15.63
CA SER A 93 -8.67 2.12 -16.59
C SER A 93 -10.07 1.67 -17.02
N ALA A 94 -10.28 0.36 -17.20
CA ALA A 94 -11.59 -0.21 -17.51
C ALA A 94 -12.55 -0.12 -16.32
N ILE A 95 -12.04 -0.31 -15.09
CA ILE A 95 -12.80 -0.15 -13.85
C ILE A 95 -13.26 1.31 -13.69
N ASP A 96 -12.35 2.27 -13.79
CA ASP A 96 -12.65 3.69 -13.69
C ASP A 96 -13.64 4.15 -14.78
N ALA A 97 -13.43 3.74 -16.04
CA ALA A 97 -14.38 4.02 -17.12
C ALA A 97 -15.78 3.46 -16.83
N THR A 98 -15.85 2.25 -16.26
CA THR A 98 -17.12 1.62 -15.87
C THR A 98 -17.79 2.35 -14.72
N ILE A 99 -17.03 2.76 -13.69
CA ILE A 99 -17.56 3.56 -12.58
C ILE A 99 -18.19 4.83 -13.12
N ARG A 100 -17.43 5.63 -13.89
CA ARG A 100 -17.94 6.91 -14.44
C ARG A 100 -19.18 6.72 -15.30
N ARG A 101 -19.19 5.67 -16.13
CA ARG A 101 -20.33 5.35 -17.00
C ARG A 101 -21.60 5.03 -16.21
N VAL A 102 -21.47 4.23 -15.14
CA VAL A 102 -22.63 3.74 -14.37
C VAL A 102 -23.10 4.76 -13.34
N THR A 103 -22.19 5.46 -12.66
CA THR A 103 -22.57 6.45 -11.65
C THR A 103 -22.97 7.79 -12.26
N GLY A 104 -22.36 8.18 -13.37
CA GLY A 104 -22.48 9.54 -13.92
C GLY A 104 -21.83 10.62 -13.04
N THR A 105 -21.10 10.23 -11.99
CA THR A 105 -20.52 11.12 -10.98
C THR A 105 -19.00 11.22 -11.15
N PRO A 106 -18.39 12.40 -10.99
CA PRO A 106 -16.94 12.56 -10.95
C PRO A 106 -16.26 11.67 -9.89
N PRO A 107 -15.01 11.22 -10.13
CA PRO A 107 -14.27 10.39 -9.18
C PRO A 107 -14.10 11.02 -7.79
N ASP A 108 -13.81 12.31 -7.75
CA ASP A 108 -13.58 13.11 -6.53
C ASP A 108 -14.84 13.39 -5.71
N LEU A 109 -16.01 12.90 -6.17
CA LEU A 109 -17.28 12.92 -5.44
C LEU A 109 -17.83 11.51 -5.20
N THR A 110 -17.06 10.47 -5.55
CA THR A 110 -17.48 9.08 -5.48
C THR A 110 -16.70 8.33 -4.39
N VAL A 111 -17.43 7.73 -3.44
CA VAL A 111 -16.83 6.95 -2.36
C VAL A 111 -16.70 5.48 -2.79
N VAL A 112 -15.46 4.99 -2.80
CA VAL A 112 -15.10 3.62 -3.19
C VAL A 112 -14.64 2.83 -1.96
N LEU A 113 -15.23 1.65 -1.73
CA LEU A 113 -14.67 0.65 -0.85
C LEU A 113 -13.83 -0.34 -1.65
N THR A 114 -12.53 -0.42 -1.36
CA THR A 114 -11.62 -1.39 -1.95
C THR A 114 -10.48 -1.74 -1.00
N ALA A 115 -9.91 -2.94 -1.18
CA ALA A 115 -8.66 -3.35 -0.56
C ALA A 115 -7.46 -3.25 -1.54
N ASP A 116 -7.70 -2.87 -2.80
CA ASP A 116 -6.68 -2.67 -3.82
C ASP A 116 -6.31 -1.17 -3.88
N TYR A 117 -5.55 -0.72 -2.88
CA TYR A 117 -5.27 0.71 -2.64
C TYR A 117 -4.42 1.41 -3.71
N SER A 118 -3.72 0.66 -4.57
CA SER A 118 -3.06 1.23 -5.75
C SER A 118 -4.07 1.83 -6.72
N PHE A 119 -5.29 1.29 -6.81
CA PHE A 119 -6.38 1.89 -7.59
C PHE A 119 -6.65 3.34 -7.14
N LEU A 120 -6.75 3.57 -5.82
CA LEU A 120 -6.97 4.89 -5.23
C LEU A 120 -5.74 5.81 -5.33
N SER A 121 -4.57 5.25 -5.66
CA SER A 121 -3.34 6.01 -5.88
C SER A 121 -3.26 6.55 -7.32
N TYR A 122 -3.94 5.89 -8.27
CA TYR A 122 -4.01 6.30 -9.68
C TYR A 122 -5.25 7.13 -10.01
N TYR A 123 -6.38 6.87 -9.35
CA TYR A 123 -7.65 7.54 -9.62
C TYR A 123 -8.16 8.23 -8.34
N PRO A 124 -8.59 9.51 -8.40
CA PRO A 124 -8.82 10.35 -7.22
C PRO A 124 -10.19 10.10 -6.55
N TYR A 125 -10.54 8.82 -6.35
CA TYR A 125 -11.73 8.41 -5.62
C TYR A 125 -11.55 8.56 -4.10
N TRP A 126 -12.65 8.77 -3.38
CA TRP A 126 -12.60 8.79 -1.91
C TRP A 126 -12.63 7.37 -1.37
N GLY A 127 -11.54 6.91 -0.76
CA GLY A 127 -11.49 5.61 -0.11
C GLY A 127 -12.36 5.56 1.15
N PHE A 128 -13.28 4.60 1.25
CA PHE A 128 -14.09 4.42 2.45
C PHE A 128 -13.27 3.94 3.66
N GLN A 129 -12.20 3.18 3.44
CA GLN A 129 -11.30 2.65 4.45
C GLN A 129 -9.84 2.89 4.03
N GLY A 130 -8.93 3.00 5.00
CA GLY A 130 -7.49 3.14 4.77
C GLY A 130 -6.73 1.81 4.68
N LEU A 131 -5.51 1.84 4.12
CA LEU A 131 -4.67 0.65 3.94
C LEU A 131 -4.23 -0.01 5.26
N THR A 132 -3.94 0.80 6.27
CA THR A 132 -3.48 0.41 7.61
C THR A 132 -3.85 1.48 8.62
N SER A 133 -4.17 1.08 9.86
CA SER A 133 -4.54 2.00 10.96
C SER A 133 -3.44 3.01 11.32
N HIS A 134 -2.16 2.63 11.21
CA HIS A 134 -1.02 3.40 11.71
C HIS A 134 -0.81 4.73 10.99
N TYR A 135 -1.30 4.82 9.75
CA TYR A 135 -1.25 6.03 8.92
C TYR A 135 -2.63 6.65 8.71
N ALA A 136 -3.67 6.09 9.33
CA ALA A 136 -5.00 6.63 9.25
C ALA A 136 -5.11 7.88 10.13
N ASN A 137 -5.75 8.93 9.60
CA ASN A 137 -6.12 10.08 10.42
C ASN A 137 -7.05 9.60 11.55
N PRO A 138 -6.84 9.98 12.83
CA PRO A 138 -7.74 9.62 13.92
C PRO A 138 -9.21 9.97 13.65
N LEU A 139 -9.48 11.05 12.91
CA LEU A 139 -10.82 11.45 12.50
C LEU A 139 -11.46 10.54 11.45
N ALA A 140 -10.66 9.71 10.76
CA ALA A 140 -11.16 8.72 9.81
C ALA A 140 -11.90 7.56 10.50
N GLN A 141 -11.69 7.36 11.81
CA GLN A 141 -12.33 6.32 12.61
C GLN A 141 -12.11 4.91 12.04
N PHE A 142 -10.86 4.60 11.70
CA PHE A 142 -10.43 3.36 11.01
C PHE A 142 -11.09 2.10 11.58
N ASP A 143 -10.99 1.89 12.90
CA ASP A 143 -11.49 0.67 13.55
C ASP A 143 -13.02 0.58 13.48
N LYS A 144 -13.72 1.71 13.59
CA LYS A 144 -15.18 1.73 13.48
C LYS A 144 -15.63 1.38 12.06
N ARG A 145 -14.93 1.87 11.04
CA ARG A 145 -15.22 1.51 9.64
C ARG A 145 -14.87 0.06 9.34
N ALA A 146 -13.76 -0.46 9.89
CA ALA A 146 -13.39 -1.87 9.78
C ALA A 146 -14.46 -2.79 10.37
N ALA A 147 -14.87 -2.51 11.63
CA ALA A 147 -15.93 -3.25 12.30
C ALA A 147 -17.26 -3.19 11.54
N GLN A 148 -17.58 -2.04 10.94
CA GLN A 148 -18.76 -1.88 10.10
C GLN A 148 -18.69 -2.76 8.84
N ILE A 149 -17.54 -2.79 8.15
CA ILE A 149 -17.33 -3.65 6.97
C ILE A 149 -17.48 -5.13 7.36
N GLU A 150 -16.89 -5.54 8.48
CA GLU A 150 -17.00 -6.91 8.99
C GLU A 150 -18.44 -7.28 9.36
N SER A 151 -19.21 -6.33 9.91
CA SER A 151 -20.61 -6.57 10.26
C SER A 151 -21.45 -6.95 9.04
N TRP A 152 -21.12 -6.45 7.84
CA TRP A 152 -21.85 -6.73 6.62
C TRP A 152 -21.74 -8.19 6.16
N ALA A 153 -20.68 -8.91 6.55
CA ALA A 153 -20.53 -10.34 6.28
C ALA A 153 -21.66 -11.19 6.92
N LYS A 154 -22.32 -10.65 7.95
CA LYS A 154 -23.44 -11.30 8.65
C LYS A 154 -24.78 -11.10 7.93
N LEU A 155 -24.88 -10.12 7.04
CA LEU A 155 -26.10 -9.81 6.29
C LEU A 155 -26.36 -10.85 5.20
N LYS A 156 -27.63 -11.03 4.85
CA LYS A 156 -28.06 -12.08 3.92
C LYS A 156 -28.58 -11.52 2.60
N THR A 157 -29.17 -10.32 2.62
CA THR A 157 -29.90 -9.78 1.47
C THR A 157 -29.37 -8.41 1.04
N ALA A 158 -29.63 -8.05 -0.22
CA ALA A 158 -29.28 -6.73 -0.75
C ALA A 158 -30.03 -5.59 -0.03
N ASP A 159 -31.29 -5.79 0.37
CA ASP A 159 -32.05 -4.76 1.09
C ASP A 159 -31.52 -4.53 2.51
N GLU A 160 -31.13 -5.58 3.24
CA GLU A 160 -30.45 -5.45 4.53
C GLU A 160 -29.14 -4.66 4.38
N PHE A 161 -28.38 -4.95 3.32
CA PHE A 161 -27.12 -4.27 3.05
C PHE A 161 -27.33 -2.80 2.68
N VAL A 162 -28.31 -2.49 1.83
CA VAL A 162 -28.67 -1.11 1.48
C VAL A 162 -29.12 -0.33 2.72
N ALA A 163 -29.97 -0.92 3.58
CA ALA A 163 -30.38 -0.30 4.82
C ALA A 163 -29.17 -0.02 5.74
N ALA A 164 -28.24 -0.96 5.85
CA ALA A 164 -27.02 -0.77 6.62
C ALA A 164 -26.16 0.39 6.05
N LEU A 165 -26.03 0.51 4.73
CA LEU A 165 -25.33 1.62 4.07
C LEU A 165 -26.02 2.98 4.33
N ASP A 166 -27.35 3.02 4.30
CA ASP A 166 -28.13 4.25 4.48
C ASP A 166 -28.13 4.78 5.91
N THR A 167 -27.76 3.93 6.88
CA THR A 167 -27.62 4.31 8.30
C THR A 167 -26.20 4.67 8.71
N LEU A 168 -25.25 4.68 7.77
CA LEU A 168 -23.85 4.97 8.09
C LEU A 168 -23.67 6.41 8.61
N PRO A 169 -22.85 6.61 9.65
CA PRO A 169 -22.51 7.96 10.12
C PRO A 169 -21.50 8.67 9.20
N TRP A 170 -21.02 8.00 8.16
CA TRP A 170 -20.10 8.53 7.15
C TRP A 170 -20.75 8.46 5.77
N PRO A 171 -20.28 9.25 4.79
CA PRO A 171 -20.67 9.08 3.40
C PRO A 171 -20.53 7.60 2.98
N PRO A 172 -21.63 6.95 2.55
CA PRO A 172 -21.61 5.53 2.25
C PRO A 172 -20.81 5.26 0.97
N PRO A 173 -20.10 4.13 0.88
CA PRO A 173 -19.54 3.70 -0.39
C PRO A 173 -20.66 3.42 -1.39
N THR A 174 -20.56 4.01 -2.58
CA THR A 174 -21.45 3.72 -3.71
C THR A 174 -20.84 2.69 -4.66
N VAL A 175 -19.51 2.56 -4.61
CA VAL A 175 -18.74 1.63 -5.43
C VAL A 175 -17.97 0.67 -4.54
N PHE A 176 -18.02 -0.61 -4.88
CA PHE A 176 -17.34 -1.70 -4.19
C PHE A 176 -16.45 -2.41 -5.20
N LEU A 177 -15.13 -2.21 -5.08
CA LEU A 177 -14.13 -2.87 -5.91
C LEU A 177 -13.46 -3.97 -5.08
N MET A 178 -13.86 -5.21 -5.36
CA MET A 178 -13.53 -6.40 -4.58
C MET A 178 -12.86 -7.46 -5.46
N ARG A 179 -12.44 -8.57 -4.86
CA ARG A 179 -11.99 -9.77 -5.58
C ARG A 179 -12.96 -10.92 -5.38
N ARG A 180 -12.98 -11.90 -6.30
CA ARG A 180 -13.79 -13.11 -6.09
C ARG A 180 -13.24 -13.94 -4.94
N GLY A 181 -14.11 -14.37 -4.03
CA GLY A 181 -13.84 -15.33 -2.97
C GLY A 181 -14.30 -16.74 -3.33
N ALA A 182 -14.33 -17.62 -2.33
CA ALA A 182 -14.91 -18.95 -2.45
C ALA A 182 -16.46 -18.90 -2.39
N SER A 183 -17.14 -19.94 -2.89
CA SER A 183 -18.56 -20.20 -2.60
C SER A 183 -19.51 -18.99 -2.71
N ASN A 184 -19.43 -18.25 -3.82
CA ASN A 184 -20.26 -17.07 -4.12
C ASN A 184 -20.07 -15.89 -3.13
N THR A 185 -18.83 -15.65 -2.69
CA THR A 185 -18.47 -14.43 -1.95
C THR A 185 -17.57 -13.51 -2.76
N TYR A 186 -17.53 -12.25 -2.35
CA TYR A 186 -16.57 -11.24 -2.74
C TYR A 186 -15.71 -10.87 -1.54
N THR A 187 -14.43 -10.61 -1.75
CA THR A 187 -13.45 -10.48 -0.68
C THR A 187 -12.82 -9.10 -0.65
N LEU A 188 -12.58 -8.64 0.58
CA LEU A 188 -11.77 -7.47 0.91
C LEU A 188 -10.68 -7.91 1.88
N ARG A 189 -9.41 -7.68 1.53
CA ARG A 189 -8.28 -8.01 2.40
C ARG A 189 -7.87 -6.79 3.23
N LEU A 190 -8.44 -6.68 4.43
CA LEU A 190 -8.21 -5.57 5.35
C LEU A 190 -6.93 -5.76 6.18
N ALA A 191 -6.57 -4.73 6.95
CA ALA A 191 -5.49 -4.79 7.93
C ALA A 191 -5.97 -4.32 9.30
N GLU A 192 -5.38 -4.88 10.34
CA GLU A 192 -5.52 -4.46 11.72
C GLU A 192 -4.14 -4.34 12.38
N ASP A 193 -4.07 -3.52 13.43
CA ASP A 193 -2.90 -3.41 14.30
C ASP A 193 -2.89 -4.55 15.32
N VAL A 194 -1.75 -5.23 15.43
CA VAL A 194 -1.52 -6.34 16.37
C VAL A 194 -0.28 -6.10 17.24
N TYR A 195 0.17 -4.85 17.38
CA TYR A 195 1.24 -4.49 18.31
C TYR A 195 0.98 -5.09 19.72
N PRO A 196 2.00 -5.67 20.39
CA PRO A 196 3.44 -5.62 20.09
C PRO A 196 3.99 -6.75 19.20
N ASN A 197 3.15 -7.53 18.49
CA ASN A 197 3.65 -8.58 17.61
C ASN A 197 4.53 -8.04 16.48
N GLN A 198 5.45 -8.87 15.96
CA GLN A 198 6.26 -8.56 14.78
C GLN A 198 6.05 -9.66 13.72
N PRO A 199 5.43 -9.35 12.56
CA PRO A 199 4.96 -8.03 12.13
C PRO A 199 3.79 -7.49 12.95
N ASN A 200 3.74 -6.15 13.12
CA ASN A 200 2.72 -5.43 13.89
C ASN A 200 1.42 -5.15 13.11
N VAL A 201 1.37 -5.52 11.83
CA VAL A 201 0.17 -5.43 11.00
C VAL A 201 -0.24 -6.83 10.58
N ARG A 202 -1.47 -7.23 10.90
CA ARG A 202 -2.07 -8.47 10.41
C ARG A 202 -3.04 -8.17 9.27
N ARG A 203 -2.96 -8.95 8.20
CA ARG A 203 -3.95 -8.93 7.10
C ARG A 203 -4.99 -10.01 7.35
N TYR A 204 -6.26 -9.66 7.18
CA TYR A 204 -7.38 -10.58 7.30
C TYR A 204 -8.37 -10.36 6.15
N THR A 205 -9.18 -11.36 5.84
CA THR A 205 -10.13 -11.31 4.74
C THR A 205 -11.54 -11.18 5.29
N VAL A 206 -12.27 -10.17 4.80
CA VAL A 206 -13.72 -10.07 4.98
C VAL A 206 -14.38 -10.64 3.73
N GLU A 207 -15.26 -11.61 3.92
CA GLU A 207 -16.07 -12.22 2.85
C GLU A 207 -17.49 -11.68 2.88
N LEU A 208 -17.89 -11.01 1.81
CA LEU A 208 -19.24 -10.49 1.60
C LEU A 208 -19.98 -11.42 0.65
N ARG A 209 -21.21 -11.84 0.99
CA ARG A 209 -22.00 -12.70 0.09
C ARG A 209 -22.30 -11.95 -1.22
N ALA A 210 -22.18 -12.61 -2.36
CA ALA A 210 -22.53 -12.02 -3.66
C ALA A 210 -24.00 -11.55 -3.69
N ALA A 211 -24.89 -12.22 -2.94
CA ALA A 211 -26.30 -11.87 -2.80
C ALA A 211 -26.54 -10.47 -2.19
N LEU A 212 -25.56 -9.88 -1.48
CA LEU A 212 -25.66 -8.50 -1.00
C LEU A 212 -25.64 -7.47 -2.13
N PHE A 213 -25.10 -7.85 -3.29
CA PHE A 213 -24.94 -6.99 -4.47
C PHE A 213 -25.89 -7.42 -5.60
N ALA A 214 -27.01 -8.04 -5.27
CA ALA A 214 -27.98 -8.49 -6.27
C ALA A 214 -28.71 -7.31 -6.94
N GLU A 215 -29.18 -7.56 -8.16
CA GLU A 215 -30.13 -6.67 -8.84
C GLU A 215 -31.47 -6.60 -8.09
N PRO A 216 -32.25 -5.50 -8.25
CA PRO A 216 -31.96 -4.32 -9.07
C PRO A 216 -31.07 -3.27 -8.38
N ARG A 217 -30.74 -3.46 -7.08
CA ARG A 217 -30.07 -2.45 -6.25
C ARG A 217 -28.64 -2.14 -6.71
N PHE A 218 -27.95 -3.12 -7.28
CA PHE A 218 -26.57 -2.98 -7.75
C PHE A 218 -26.44 -3.34 -9.23
N ALA A 219 -25.49 -2.71 -9.91
CA ALA A 219 -24.90 -3.20 -11.15
C ALA A 219 -23.59 -3.91 -10.79
N VAL A 220 -23.42 -5.16 -11.22
CA VAL A 220 -22.22 -5.95 -10.93
C VAL A 220 -21.53 -6.36 -12.23
N GLU A 221 -20.24 -6.07 -12.34
CA GLU A 221 -19.41 -6.42 -13.49
C GLU A 221 -18.13 -7.11 -13.02
N THR A 222 -17.68 -8.14 -13.74
CA THR A 222 -16.38 -8.78 -13.51
C THR A 222 -15.38 -8.24 -14.53
N ILE A 223 -14.30 -7.62 -14.05
CA ILE A 223 -13.26 -7.03 -14.90
C ILE A 223 -11.91 -7.62 -14.47
N GLY A 224 -11.42 -8.59 -15.25
CA GLY A 224 -10.22 -9.34 -14.89
C GLY A 224 -10.40 -10.07 -13.54
N PRO A 225 -9.50 -9.89 -12.55
CA PRO A 225 -9.63 -10.51 -11.23
C PRO A 225 -10.58 -9.76 -10.28
N PHE A 226 -11.15 -8.64 -10.72
CA PHE A 226 -11.98 -7.77 -9.89
C PHE A 226 -13.47 -8.05 -10.09
N VAL A 227 -14.22 -7.82 -9.02
CA VAL A 227 -15.67 -7.67 -9.03
C VAL A 227 -15.97 -6.23 -8.67
N LEU A 228 -16.60 -5.52 -9.60
CA LEU A 228 -17.05 -4.15 -9.44
C LEU A 228 -18.55 -4.16 -9.22
N ALA A 229 -18.99 -3.84 -8.00
CA ALA A 229 -20.40 -3.66 -7.69
C ALA A 229 -20.68 -2.17 -7.44
N ILE A 230 -21.64 -1.60 -8.16
CA ILE A 230 -22.00 -0.19 -8.09
C ILE A 230 -23.45 -0.09 -7.67
N ARG A 231 -23.71 0.58 -6.56
CA ARG A 231 -25.06 0.86 -6.09
C ARG A 231 -25.74 1.79 -7.10
N LYS A 232 -26.88 1.36 -7.65
CA LYS A 232 -27.65 2.21 -8.56
C LYS A 232 -28.33 3.33 -7.77
N PRO A 233 -28.42 4.55 -8.31
CA PRO A 233 -29.26 5.59 -7.72
C PRO A 233 -30.69 5.06 -7.59
N MET A 234 -31.40 5.42 -6.52
CA MET A 234 -32.83 5.11 -6.43
C MET A 234 -33.51 5.86 -7.58
N THR A 235 -33.97 5.15 -8.62
CA THR A 235 -34.82 5.77 -9.64
C THR A 235 -36.08 6.24 -8.92
N SER A 236 -36.25 7.55 -8.83
CA SER A 236 -37.52 8.17 -8.44
C SER A 236 -38.55 7.77 -9.50
N GLY A 237 -39.30 6.72 -9.23
CA GLY A 237 -40.55 6.41 -9.93
C GLY A 237 -41.70 7.11 -9.23
#